data_AF-A0A091AZ01-F1
#
_entry.id   AF-A0A091AZ01-F1
#
_cell.length_a   1.000
_cell.length_b   1.000
_cell.length_c   1.000
_cell.angle_alpha   90.00
_cell.angle_beta   90.00
_cell.angle_gamma   90.00
#
_symmetry.space_group_name_H-M   'P 1'
#
loop_
_entity.id
_entity.type
_entity.pdbx_description
1 polymer ?
#
loop_
_entity_poly.entity_id
_entity_poly.type
_entity_poly.pdbx_seq_one_letter_code
_entity_poly.pdbx_strand_id
1 'polypeptide(L)'
;MRRLIPALLCLCMLWLSACAIRPSELSMRQAISTHVAAAEDYPMRFMKADNFRFRDLQRVPDDDRTIYSVHADFDFIYTANGPEIVAALKEDARAAQEKDKRRADTVLEKIALAATNALQSHDTEQRFESVKIGDKDSYQGDFRFVRNDDGSWRVESASYR
;
A
#
# COMPACT_ATOMS: atom_id res chain seq x y z
N MET A 1 -50.56 -15.77 24.32
CA MET A 1 -49.13 -16.14 24.20
C MET A 1 -48.52 -15.30 23.10
N ARG A 2 -47.70 -14.30 23.47
CA ARG A 2 -47.35 -13.13 22.65
C ARG A 2 -45.82 -13.02 22.64
N ARG A 3 -45.25 -12.75 21.46
CA ARG A 3 -43.91 -12.18 21.21
C ARG A 3 -42.69 -13.10 21.35
N LEU A 4 -42.46 -13.99 20.37
CA LEU A 4 -41.12 -14.58 20.13
C LEU A 4 -40.65 -14.50 18.67
N ILE A 5 -41.46 -13.96 17.75
CA ILE A 5 -41.17 -13.99 16.31
C ILE A 5 -40.24 -12.86 15.80
N PRO A 6 -40.15 -11.64 16.38
CA PRO A 6 -39.33 -10.60 15.76
C PRO A 6 -37.82 -10.78 15.98
N ALA A 7 -37.40 -11.55 17.00
CA ALA A 7 -35.98 -11.75 17.30
C ALA A 7 -35.27 -12.70 16.32
N LEU A 8 -35.98 -13.71 15.79
CA LEU A 8 -35.39 -14.66 14.83
C LEU A 8 -35.16 -14.02 13.46
N LEU A 9 -36.04 -13.09 13.05
CA LEU A 9 -35.94 -12.39 11.78
C LEU A 9 -34.79 -11.38 11.74
N CYS A 10 -34.49 -10.70 12.87
CA CYS A 10 -33.30 -9.85 12.99
C CYS A 10 -31.98 -10.66 12.96
N LEU A 11 -31.97 -11.88 13.49
CA LEU A 11 -30.77 -12.72 13.47
C LEU A 11 -30.48 -13.28 12.05
N CYS A 12 -31.51 -13.60 11.26
CA CYS A 12 -31.33 -14.00 9.87
C CYS A 12 -30.85 -12.85 8.95
N MET A 13 -31.21 -11.59 9.25
CA MET A 13 -30.74 -10.44 8.46
C MET A 13 -29.26 -10.09 8.70
N LEU A 14 -28.70 -10.40 9.88
CA LEU A 14 -27.27 -10.23 10.16
C LEU A 14 -26.38 -11.22 9.39
N TRP A 15 -26.94 -12.35 8.93
CA TRP A 15 -26.23 -13.33 8.10
C TRP A 15 -26.26 -12.97 6.60
N LEU A 16 -27.23 -12.17 6.16
CA LEU A 16 -27.30 -11.66 4.77
C LEU A 16 -26.29 -10.53 4.49
N SER A 17 -25.69 -9.95 5.52
CA SER A 17 -24.55 -9.02 5.39
C SER A 17 -23.24 -9.69 4.97
N ALA A 18 -23.17 -11.02 4.94
CA ALA A 18 -22.10 -11.77 4.28
C ALA A 18 -22.35 -11.94 2.77
N CYS A 19 -23.15 -11.05 2.17
CA CYS A 19 -23.08 -10.77 0.75
C CYS A 19 -21.60 -10.47 0.44
N ALA A 20 -20.94 -11.36 -0.31
CA ALA A 20 -19.54 -11.23 -0.70
C ALA A 20 -19.38 -9.96 -1.55
N ILE A 21 -19.20 -8.82 -0.88
CA ILE A 21 -19.06 -7.52 -1.53
C ILE A 21 -17.78 -7.62 -2.34
N ARG A 22 -17.87 -7.46 -3.66
CA ARG A 22 -16.71 -7.36 -4.54
C ARG A 22 -15.93 -6.08 -4.23
N PRO A 23 -14.59 -6.05 -4.35
CA PRO A 23 -13.84 -4.82 -4.21
C PRO A 23 -14.32 -3.77 -5.23
N SER A 24 -14.60 -2.56 -4.73
CA SER A 24 -14.92 -1.42 -5.60
C SER A 24 -13.65 -0.94 -6.31
N GLU A 25 -13.81 -0.18 -7.39
CA GLU A 25 -12.66 0.41 -8.10
C GLU A 25 -11.79 1.26 -7.18
N LEU A 26 -12.41 2.10 -6.34
CA LEU A 26 -11.70 2.91 -5.37
C LEU A 26 -10.91 2.05 -4.37
N SER A 27 -11.52 0.98 -3.87
CA SER A 27 -10.87 0.04 -2.95
C SER A 27 -9.68 -0.66 -3.61
N MET A 28 -9.80 -1.06 -4.87
CA MET A 28 -8.69 -1.68 -5.62
C MET A 28 -7.54 -0.69 -5.84
N ARG A 29 -7.85 0.54 -6.27
CA ARG A 29 -6.85 1.61 -6.46
C ARG A 29 -6.07 1.84 -5.17
N GLN A 30 -6.78 2.00 -4.05
CA GLN A 30 -6.15 2.24 -2.75
C GLN A 30 -5.31 1.05 -2.26
N ALA A 31 -5.82 -0.17 -2.42
CA ALA A 31 -5.11 -1.37 -1.99
C ALA A 31 -3.84 -1.61 -2.83
N ILE A 32 -3.93 -1.48 -4.16
CA ILE A 32 -2.77 -1.61 -5.06
C ILE A 32 -1.76 -0.49 -4.82
N SER A 33 -2.20 0.77 -4.76
CA SER A 33 -1.27 1.89 -4.56
C SER A 33 -0.53 1.77 -3.24
N THR A 34 -1.22 1.39 -2.16
CA THR A 34 -0.60 1.17 -0.85
C THR A 34 0.41 0.01 -0.90
N HIS A 35 0.04 -1.10 -1.55
CA HIS A 35 0.91 -2.27 -1.66
C HIS A 35 2.18 -1.97 -2.46
N VAL A 36 2.03 -1.44 -3.66
CA VAL A 36 3.16 -1.19 -4.58
C VAL A 36 4.04 -0.08 -4.03
N ALA A 37 3.47 0.98 -3.45
CA ALA A 37 4.27 2.02 -2.82
C ALA A 37 5.14 1.50 -1.66
N ALA A 38 4.61 0.58 -0.85
CA ALA A 38 5.37 -0.04 0.22
C ALA A 38 6.44 -1.01 -0.31
N ALA A 39 6.14 -1.77 -1.36
CA ALA A 39 7.08 -2.73 -1.95
C ALA A 39 8.25 -2.03 -2.68
N GLU A 40 7.95 -0.93 -3.37
CA GLU A 40 8.92 -0.15 -4.14
C GLU A 40 9.57 0.98 -3.33
N ASP A 41 9.28 1.09 -2.03
CA ASP A 41 9.76 2.16 -1.14
C ASP A 41 9.54 3.58 -1.69
N TYR A 42 8.33 3.85 -2.18
CA TYR A 42 8.00 5.13 -2.79
C TYR A 42 7.70 6.23 -1.78
N PRO A 43 8.23 7.45 -1.98
CA PRO A 43 7.90 8.60 -1.16
C PRO A 43 6.53 9.17 -1.53
N MET A 44 5.46 8.52 -1.04
CA MET A 44 4.07 8.76 -1.43
C MET A 44 3.58 10.21 -1.32
N ARG A 45 4.20 11.06 -0.50
CA ARG A 45 3.87 12.49 -0.45
C ARG A 45 4.21 13.26 -1.74
N PHE A 46 5.09 12.71 -2.57
CA PHE A 46 5.55 13.30 -3.84
C PHE A 46 5.10 12.51 -5.06
N MET A 47 4.17 11.57 -4.88
CA MET A 47 3.75 10.67 -5.94
C MET A 47 2.23 10.54 -5.92
N LYS A 48 1.65 10.45 -7.10
CA LYS A 48 0.23 10.19 -7.29
C LYS A 48 0.06 8.92 -8.11
N ALA A 49 -0.68 7.95 -7.58
CA ALA A 49 -1.11 6.79 -8.35
C ALA A 49 -2.32 7.18 -9.22
N ASP A 50 -2.23 6.98 -10.53
CA ASP A 50 -3.27 7.37 -11.49
C ASP A 50 -3.33 6.41 -12.69
N ASN A 51 -4.21 6.72 -13.66
CA ASN A 51 -4.38 5.97 -14.91
C ASN A 51 -4.73 4.49 -14.73
N PHE A 52 -5.36 4.13 -13.61
CA PHE A 52 -5.79 2.77 -13.34
C PHE A 52 -6.75 2.24 -14.41
N ARG A 53 -6.44 1.05 -14.94
CA ARG A 53 -7.29 0.26 -15.82
C ARG A 53 -7.37 -1.15 -15.26
N PHE A 54 -8.58 -1.56 -14.90
CA PHE A 54 -8.83 -2.88 -14.34
C PHE A 54 -9.46 -3.80 -15.38
N ARG A 55 -8.96 -5.03 -15.46
CA ARG A 55 -9.46 -6.10 -16.33
C ARG A 55 -9.66 -7.38 -15.53
N ASP A 56 -10.58 -8.22 -16.00
CA ASP A 56 -10.73 -9.61 -15.55
C ASP A 56 -10.93 -9.79 -14.03
N LEU A 57 -11.63 -8.85 -13.38
CA LEU A 57 -11.95 -8.97 -11.97
C LEU A 57 -12.90 -10.14 -11.72
N GLN A 58 -12.40 -11.18 -11.07
CA GLN A 58 -13.12 -12.40 -10.76
C GLN A 58 -12.84 -12.88 -9.33
N ARG A 59 -13.80 -13.61 -8.76
CA ARG A 59 -13.58 -14.30 -7.48
C ARG A 59 -12.70 -15.53 -7.73
N VAL A 60 -11.70 -15.75 -6.89
CA VAL A 60 -10.87 -16.96 -6.92
C VAL A 60 -11.73 -18.15 -6.46
N PRO A 61 -11.85 -19.23 -7.25
CA PRO A 61 -12.61 -20.42 -6.86
C PRO A 61 -12.02 -21.10 -5.63
N ASP A 62 -12.87 -21.84 -4.91
CA ASP A 62 -12.48 -22.79 -3.86
C ASP A 62 -11.65 -22.23 -2.69
N ASP A 63 -11.66 -20.90 -2.47
CA ASP A 63 -11.09 -20.26 -1.28
C ASP A 63 -12.20 -19.71 -0.36
N ASP A 64 -12.21 -20.19 0.88
CA ASP A 64 -13.16 -19.81 1.92
C ASP A 64 -13.05 -18.32 2.32
N ARG A 65 -11.91 -17.68 2.06
CA ARG A 65 -11.60 -16.29 2.49
C ARG A 65 -12.16 -15.20 1.58
N THR A 66 -12.95 -15.57 0.56
CA THR A 66 -13.52 -14.63 -0.42
C THR A 66 -12.44 -13.75 -1.06
N ILE A 67 -11.61 -14.35 -1.90
CA ILE A 67 -10.51 -13.68 -2.59
C ILE A 67 -10.94 -13.25 -3.99
N TYR A 68 -10.50 -12.08 -4.42
CA TYR A 68 -10.70 -11.58 -5.78
C TYR A 68 -9.38 -11.41 -6.50
N SER A 69 -9.29 -11.82 -7.75
CA SER A 69 -8.16 -11.56 -8.64
C SER A 69 -8.54 -10.50 -9.65
N VAL A 70 -7.64 -9.57 -9.94
CA VAL A 70 -7.78 -8.57 -11.01
C VAL A 70 -6.46 -8.41 -11.74
N HIS A 71 -6.54 -8.06 -13.01
CA HIS A 71 -5.41 -7.52 -13.75
C HIS A 71 -5.50 -5.99 -13.75
N ALA A 72 -4.41 -5.29 -13.44
CA ALA A 72 -4.38 -3.83 -13.37
C ALA A 72 -3.19 -3.25 -14.14
N ASP A 73 -3.46 -2.22 -14.94
CA ASP A 73 -2.45 -1.29 -15.45
C ASP A 73 -2.59 0.05 -14.70
N PHE A 74 -1.50 0.69 -14.30
CA PHE A 74 -1.54 2.00 -13.62
C PHE A 74 -0.18 2.71 -13.68
N ASP A 75 -0.17 4.00 -13.34
CA ASP A 75 1.04 4.82 -13.29
C ASP A 75 1.22 5.38 -11.88
N PHE A 76 2.45 5.43 -11.39
CA PHE A 76 2.86 6.37 -10.34
C PHE A 76 3.51 7.58 -10.99
N ILE A 77 2.96 8.77 -10.73
CA ILE A 77 3.41 10.03 -11.35
C ILE A 77 4.08 10.88 -10.28
N TYR A 78 5.30 11.35 -10.54
CA TYR A 78 6.03 12.25 -9.66
C TYR A 78 5.43 13.65 -9.70
N THR A 79 5.14 14.20 -8.51
CA THR A 79 4.52 15.52 -8.34
C THR A 79 5.50 16.58 -7.87
N ALA A 80 6.76 16.22 -7.63
CA ALA A 80 7.87 17.09 -7.26
C ALA A 80 9.12 16.75 -8.08
N ASN A 81 10.08 17.68 -8.16
CA ASN A 81 11.35 17.40 -8.83
C ASN A 81 12.31 16.66 -7.89
N GLY A 82 13.25 15.93 -8.47
CA GLY A 82 14.26 15.13 -7.77
C GLY A 82 14.96 15.85 -6.60
N PRO A 83 15.48 17.08 -6.79
CA PRO A 83 16.12 17.82 -5.71
C PRO A 83 15.21 18.10 -4.50
N GLU A 84 13.92 18.32 -4.72
CA GLU A 84 12.94 18.55 -3.66
C GLU A 84 12.63 17.25 -2.91
N ILE A 85 12.45 16.15 -3.66
CA ILE A 85 12.25 14.81 -3.09
C ILE A 85 13.43 14.42 -2.22
N VAL A 86 14.66 14.54 -2.75
CA VAL A 86 15.91 14.23 -2.07
C VAL A 86 16.10 15.08 -0.83
N ALA A 87 15.85 16.40 -0.90
CA ALA A 87 15.99 17.29 0.24
C ALA A 87 15.07 16.89 1.40
N ALA A 88 13.82 16.56 1.10
CA ALA A 88 12.84 16.18 2.11
C ALA A 88 13.11 14.78 2.68
N LEU A 89 13.57 13.83 1.87
CA LEU A 89 14.01 12.51 2.36
C LEU A 89 15.23 12.62 3.28
N LYS A 90 16.17 13.53 2.99
CA LYS A 90 17.30 13.83 3.89
C LYS A 90 16.84 14.38 5.23
N GLU A 91 15.83 15.24 5.23
CA GLU A 91 15.26 15.80 6.45
C GLU A 91 14.62 14.71 7.32
N ASP A 92 13.81 13.84 6.72
CA ASP A 92 13.18 12.71 7.42
C ASP A 92 14.23 11.74 7.99
N ALA A 93 15.25 11.42 7.19
CA ALA A 93 16.34 10.56 7.63
C ALA A 93 17.11 11.16 8.81
N ARG A 94 17.38 12.47 8.81
CA ARG A 94 18.01 13.16 9.94
C ARG A 94 17.14 13.14 11.18
N ALA A 95 15.83 13.35 11.04
CA ALA A 95 14.89 13.29 12.15
C ALA A 95 14.80 11.87 12.75
N ALA A 96 14.78 10.83 11.92
CA ALA A 96 14.81 9.44 12.33
C ALA A 96 16.12 9.09 13.05
N GLN A 97 17.27 9.48 12.48
CA GLN A 97 18.58 9.28 13.11
C GLN A 97 18.68 9.92 14.48
N GLU A 98 18.16 11.13 14.66
CA GLU A 98 18.16 11.82 15.95
C GLU A 98 17.29 11.08 16.98
N LYS A 99 16.15 10.54 16.56
CA LYS A 99 15.29 9.70 17.40
C LYS A 99 15.97 8.39 17.79
N ASP A 100 16.66 7.73 16.87
CA ASP A 100 17.32 6.45 17.12
C ASP A 100 18.58 6.60 17.96
N LYS A 101 19.34 7.69 17.78
CA LYS A 101 20.47 8.04 18.67
C LYS A 101 20.06 8.18 20.13
N ARG A 102 18.83 8.64 20.38
CA ARG A 102 18.26 8.75 21.74
C ARG A 102 17.80 7.40 22.31
N ARG A 103 17.58 6.40 21.45
CA ARG A 103 17.12 5.05 21.82
C ARG A 103 18.25 4.02 21.92
N ALA A 104 19.37 4.27 21.24
CA ALA A 104 20.54 3.41 21.31
C ALA A 104 21.30 3.64 22.62
N ASP A 105 21.46 2.58 23.40
CA ASP A 105 22.06 2.63 24.73
C ASP A 105 23.59 2.49 24.66
N THR A 106 24.14 1.94 23.57
CA THR A 106 25.57 1.69 23.42
C THR A 106 26.21 2.38 22.20
N VAL A 107 27.54 2.55 22.24
CA VAL A 107 28.32 3.19 21.15
C VAL A 107 28.34 2.32 19.89
N LEU A 108 28.42 0.99 20.04
CA LEU A 108 28.43 0.06 18.90
C LEU A 108 27.10 0.06 18.16
N GLU A 109 25.96 0.08 18.87
CA GLU A 109 24.64 0.21 18.26
C GLU A 109 24.51 1.52 17.48
N LYS A 110 25.03 2.63 18.02
CA LYS A 110 25.03 3.92 17.34
C LYS A 110 25.82 3.91 16.03
N ILE A 111 26.96 3.22 16.01
CA ILE A 111 27.82 3.10 14.82
C ILE A 111 27.17 2.20 13.77
N ALA A 112 26.65 1.03 14.18
CA ALA A 112 25.95 0.12 13.27
C ALA A 112 24.73 0.80 12.63
N LEU A 113 23.94 1.51 13.43
CA LEU A 113 22.76 2.24 12.96
C LEU A 113 23.13 3.39 12.01
N ALA A 114 24.24 4.11 12.26
CA ALA A 114 24.74 5.13 11.35
C ALA A 114 25.18 4.56 10.00
N ALA A 115 25.85 3.39 9.98
CA ALA A 115 26.32 2.76 8.75
C ALA A 115 25.16 2.25 7.88
N THR A 116 24.16 1.58 8.48
CA THR A 116 22.97 1.11 7.75
C THR A 116 22.18 2.28 7.16
N ASN A 117 21.99 3.35 7.94
CA ASN A 117 21.26 4.53 7.47
C ASN A 117 21.98 5.27 6.34
N ALA A 118 23.32 5.36 6.39
CA ALA A 118 24.09 6.02 5.35
C ALA A 118 24.03 5.26 4.00
N LEU A 119 24.04 3.93 4.05
CA LEU A 119 23.91 3.09 2.86
C LEU A 119 22.51 3.22 2.25
N GLN A 120 21.46 3.14 3.07
CA GLN A 120 20.08 3.29 2.61
C GLN A 120 19.82 4.68 2.01
N SER A 121 20.28 5.76 2.68
CA SER A 121 20.09 7.11 2.15
C SER A 121 20.76 7.31 0.80
N HIS A 122 21.96 6.73 0.59
CA HIS A 122 22.67 6.95 -0.67
C HIS A 122 21.97 6.32 -1.88
N ASP A 123 21.43 5.11 -1.71
CA ASP A 123 20.71 4.41 -2.78
C ASP A 123 19.38 5.11 -3.12
N THR A 124 18.63 5.50 -2.08
CA THR A 124 17.39 6.27 -2.25
C THR A 124 17.63 7.63 -2.91
N GLU A 125 18.72 8.32 -2.58
CA GLU A 125 19.06 9.62 -3.17
C GLU A 125 19.36 9.52 -4.68
N GLN A 126 20.18 8.54 -5.07
CA GLN A 126 20.54 8.33 -6.47
C GLN A 126 19.32 8.03 -7.34
N ARG A 127 18.35 7.28 -6.80
CA ARG A 127 17.12 6.92 -7.52
C ARG A 127 16.31 8.15 -7.95
N PHE A 128 16.24 9.18 -7.11
CA PHE A 128 15.35 10.32 -7.34
C PHE A 128 16.05 11.56 -7.91
N GLU A 129 17.38 11.62 -7.94
CA GLU A 129 18.12 12.84 -8.28
C GLU A 129 17.77 13.42 -9.67
N SER A 130 17.52 12.56 -10.66
CA SER A 130 17.20 12.96 -12.03
C SER A 130 15.71 13.11 -12.33
N VAL A 131 14.83 12.84 -11.37
CA VAL A 131 13.38 12.84 -11.57
C VAL A 131 12.85 14.25 -11.82
N LYS A 132 11.89 14.37 -12.73
CA LYS A 132 11.14 15.60 -13.01
C LYS A 132 9.67 15.43 -12.69
N ILE A 133 9.01 16.53 -12.37
CA ILE A 133 7.55 16.55 -12.25
C ILE A 133 6.92 16.01 -13.53
N GLY A 134 6.01 15.05 -13.39
CA GLY A 134 5.32 14.39 -14.49
C GLY A 134 6.04 13.16 -15.05
N ASP A 135 7.27 12.89 -14.64
CA ASP A 135 7.88 11.57 -14.87
C ASP A 135 7.00 10.51 -14.20
N LYS A 136 7.04 9.29 -14.73
CA LYS A 136 6.16 8.23 -14.26
C LYS A 136 6.80 6.86 -14.29
N ASP A 137 6.39 6.04 -13.33
CA ASP A 137 6.67 4.62 -13.26
C ASP A 137 5.38 3.87 -13.60
N SER A 138 5.39 3.19 -14.74
CA SER A 138 4.24 2.47 -15.27
C SER A 138 4.30 1.00 -14.86
N TYR A 139 3.17 0.50 -14.35
CA TYR A 139 3.05 -0.86 -13.85
C TYR A 139 1.92 -1.61 -14.54
N GLN A 140 2.11 -2.92 -14.69
CA GLN A 140 1.06 -3.84 -15.09
C GLN A 140 1.22 -5.18 -14.37
N GLY A 141 0.12 -5.78 -13.95
CA GLY A 141 0.18 -7.07 -13.28
C GLY A 141 -1.13 -7.59 -12.73
N ASP A 142 -1.03 -8.77 -12.12
CA ASP A 142 -2.13 -9.47 -11.49
C ASP A 142 -2.07 -9.29 -9.97
N PHE A 143 -3.20 -8.93 -9.38
CA PHE A 143 -3.35 -8.66 -7.95
C PHE A 143 -4.47 -9.50 -7.37
N ARG A 144 -4.21 -10.11 -6.22
CA ARG A 144 -5.23 -10.79 -5.42
C ARG A 144 -5.55 -9.99 -4.18
N PHE A 145 -6.84 -9.78 -3.94
CA PHE A 145 -7.34 -9.05 -2.79
C PHE A 145 -8.05 -9.97 -1.81
N VAL A 146 -7.81 -9.70 -0.54
CA VAL A 146 -8.55 -10.27 0.58
C VAL A 146 -9.21 -9.14 1.35
N ARG A 147 -10.39 -9.40 1.88
CA ARG A 147 -11.11 -8.45 2.73
C ARG A 147 -10.58 -8.51 4.15
N ASN A 148 -10.33 -7.36 4.74
CA ASN A 148 -9.96 -7.22 6.14
C ASN A 148 -11.21 -7.27 7.04
N ASP A 149 -11.00 -7.47 8.34
CA ASP A 149 -12.06 -7.49 9.35
C ASP A 149 -12.81 -6.16 9.44
N ASP A 150 -12.14 -5.04 9.17
CA ASP A 150 -12.72 -3.69 9.11
C ASP A 150 -13.51 -3.43 7.81
N GLY A 151 -13.58 -4.42 6.91
CA GLY A 151 -14.28 -4.34 5.63
C GLY A 151 -13.47 -3.69 4.50
N SER A 152 -12.26 -3.19 4.75
CA SER A 152 -11.34 -2.68 3.74
C SER A 152 -10.73 -3.83 2.91
N TRP A 153 -10.08 -3.48 1.80
CA TRP A 153 -9.40 -4.43 0.94
C TRP A 153 -7.89 -4.24 1.03
N ARG A 154 -7.15 -5.34 1.05
CA ARG A 154 -5.69 -5.34 0.91
C ARG A 154 -5.26 -6.32 -0.16
N VAL A 155 -4.11 -6.06 -0.75
CA VAL A 155 -3.44 -7.02 -1.63
C VAL A 155 -2.84 -8.13 -0.76
N GLU A 156 -3.25 -9.37 -1.04
CA GLU A 156 -2.66 -10.57 -0.43
C GLU A 156 -1.41 -11.02 -1.20
N SER A 157 -1.50 -11.01 -2.53
CA SER A 157 -0.39 -11.37 -3.42
C SER A 157 -0.47 -10.55 -4.68
N ALA A 158 0.68 -10.20 -5.25
CA ALA A 158 0.78 -9.51 -6.52
C ALA A 158 1.90 -10.10 -7.38
N SER A 159 1.72 -10.04 -8.69
CA SER A 159 2.75 -10.33 -9.69
C SER A 159 2.68 -9.22 -10.73
N TYR A 160 3.61 -8.27 -10.65
CA TYR A 160 3.64 -7.09 -11.52
C TYR A 160 5.05 -6.81 -12.01
N ARG A 161 5.14 -5.96 -13.04
CA ARG A 161 6.38 -5.43 -13.61
C ARG A 161 6.19 -3.98 -14.01
#